data_AF-A0A955WWZ2-F1
#
_entry.id   AF-A0A955WWZ2-F1
#
_cell.length_a   1.000
_cell.length_b   1.000
_cell.length_c   1.000
_cell.angle_alpha   90.00
_cell.angle_beta   90.00
_cell.angle_gamma   90.00
#
_symmetry.space_group_name_H-M   'P 1'
#
loop_
_entity.id
_entity.type
_entity.pdbx_description
1 polymer ?
#
loop_
_entity_poly.entity_id
_entity_poly.type
_entity_poly.pdbx_seq_one_letter_code
_entity_poly.pdbx_strand_id
1 'polypeptide(L)'
;DGPTLTHGEMALGAGVVAAKRFGAAALVDPRPWLKGSLVDTFAKYPDIGPLLPAMGYGDAQMADLKATIEAVDCDLVVIGTPIDLTRYVKLSKPSVRVSYDLQCLGQPTLAQAIDDFLAEKGM
;
A
#
# COMPACT_ATOMS: atom_id res chain seq x y z
N ASP A 1 -1.83 -1.32 -2.01
CA ASP A 1 -0.93 -0.27 -1.49
C ASP A 1 -1.71 0.96 -1.04
N GLY A 2 -1.12 1.80 -0.19
CA GLY A 2 -1.72 3.06 0.26
C GLY A 2 -2.05 4.06 -0.87
N PRO A 3 -2.78 5.16 -0.58
CA PRO A 3 -3.32 6.09 -1.58
C PRO A 3 -2.27 6.97 -2.29
N THR A 4 -0.98 6.83 -1.96
CA THR A 4 0.11 7.57 -2.60
C THR A 4 0.22 7.30 -4.10
N LEU A 5 -0.34 6.18 -4.58
CA LEU A 5 -0.41 5.82 -5.99
C LEU A 5 -1.57 6.51 -6.74
N THR A 6 -2.59 7.01 -6.04
CA THR A 6 -3.73 7.71 -6.65
C THR A 6 -3.66 9.23 -6.46
N HIS A 7 -2.87 9.73 -5.49
CA HIS A 7 -2.83 11.15 -5.13
C HIS A 7 -1.43 11.69 -4.73
N GLY A 8 -0.34 10.91 -4.85
CA GLY A 8 0.97 11.28 -4.27
C GLY A 8 2.19 11.20 -5.19
N GLU A 9 2.00 11.10 -6.52
CA GLU A 9 3.06 11.04 -7.55
C GLU A 9 4.11 9.90 -7.38
N MET A 10 3.93 9.00 -6.41
CA MET A 10 4.81 7.85 -6.22
C MET A 10 4.44 6.76 -7.23
N ALA A 11 5.37 6.45 -8.14
CA ALA A 11 5.17 5.42 -9.16
C ALA A 11 5.07 3.98 -8.61
N LEU A 12 5.52 3.73 -7.38
CA LEU A 12 5.54 2.41 -6.75
C LEU A 12 5.11 2.51 -5.28
N GLY A 13 4.20 1.64 -4.87
CA GLY A 13 3.80 1.50 -3.47
C GLY A 13 4.75 0.59 -2.67
N ALA A 14 4.62 0.63 -1.35
CA ALA A 14 5.48 -0.11 -0.43
C ALA A 14 5.44 -1.63 -0.65
N GLY A 15 4.25 -2.17 -0.95
CA GLY A 15 4.08 -3.58 -1.27
C GLY A 15 4.80 -3.97 -2.55
N VAL A 16 4.72 -3.13 -3.59
CA VAL A 16 5.46 -3.35 -4.85
C VAL A 16 6.97 -3.32 -4.64
N VAL A 17 7.48 -2.35 -3.86
CA VAL A 17 8.92 -2.26 -3.56
C VAL A 17 9.39 -3.50 -2.79
N ALA A 18 8.63 -3.94 -1.78
CA ALA A 18 8.98 -5.14 -1.03
C ALA A 18 8.94 -6.40 -1.89
N ALA A 19 7.90 -6.59 -2.70
CA ALA A 19 7.80 -7.74 -3.60
C ALA A 19 9.02 -7.83 -4.53
N LYS A 20 9.45 -6.71 -5.11
CA LYS A 20 10.67 -6.66 -5.95
C LYS A 20 11.94 -6.94 -5.14
N ARG A 21 12.10 -6.30 -3.97
CA ARG A 21 13.29 -6.45 -3.11
C ARG A 21 13.50 -7.90 -2.65
N PHE A 22 12.43 -8.63 -2.38
CA PHE A 22 12.48 -10.01 -1.91
C PHE A 22 12.34 -11.05 -3.04
N GLY A 23 12.40 -10.61 -4.30
CA GLY A 23 12.50 -11.52 -5.45
C GLY A 23 11.20 -12.23 -5.82
N ALA A 24 10.04 -11.59 -5.62
CA ALA A 24 8.78 -12.11 -6.13
C ALA A 24 8.87 -12.30 -7.66
N ALA A 25 8.46 -13.46 -8.16
CA ALA A 25 8.59 -13.81 -9.58
C ALA A 25 7.79 -12.86 -10.49
N ALA A 26 6.60 -12.43 -10.05
CA ALA A 26 5.76 -11.49 -10.76
C ALA A 26 4.81 -10.76 -9.81
N LEU A 27 4.27 -9.62 -10.26
CA LEU A 27 3.11 -8.98 -9.68
C LEU A 27 1.89 -9.39 -10.48
N VAL A 28 0.83 -9.86 -9.81
CA VAL A 28 -0.40 -10.29 -10.48
C VAL A 28 -1.30 -9.08 -10.70
N ASP A 29 -1.67 -8.81 -11.95
CA ASP A 29 -2.63 -7.76 -12.28
C ASP A 29 -4.04 -8.19 -11.88
N PRO A 30 -4.71 -7.51 -10.92
CA PRO A 30 -6.03 -7.93 -10.43
C PRO A 30 -7.16 -7.63 -11.42
N ARG A 31 -6.93 -6.91 -12.53
CA ARG A 31 -7.97 -6.47 -13.48
C ARG A 31 -8.95 -7.56 -13.93
N PRO A 32 -8.52 -8.80 -14.25
CA PRO A 32 -9.44 -9.88 -14.64
C PRO A 32 -10.42 -10.31 -13.53
N TRP A 33 -10.15 -9.95 -12.27
CA TRP A 33 -10.87 -10.44 -11.09
C TRP A 33 -11.59 -9.34 -10.31
N LEU A 34 -11.55 -8.08 -10.77
CA LEU A 34 -12.16 -6.95 -10.07
C LEU A 34 -13.65 -7.18 -9.84
N LYS A 35 -14.09 -6.85 -8.62
CA LYS A 35 -15.49 -6.92 -8.19
C LYS A 35 -15.99 -5.56 -7.73
N GLY A 36 -17.28 -5.30 -7.97
CA GLY A 36 -17.99 -4.12 -7.50
C GLY A 36 -17.26 -2.81 -7.77
N SER A 37 -17.13 -1.98 -6.73
CA SER A 37 -16.55 -0.63 -6.80
C SER A 37 -15.11 -0.56 -7.30
N LEU A 38 -14.37 -1.68 -7.27
CA LEU A 38 -13.01 -1.73 -7.82
C LEU A 38 -13.01 -1.70 -9.35
N VAL A 39 -14.06 -2.17 -10.03
CA VAL A 39 -14.18 -2.05 -11.49
C VAL A 39 -14.19 -0.58 -11.89
N ASP A 40 -15.02 0.22 -11.23
CA ASP A 40 -15.13 1.67 -11.49
C ASP A 40 -13.84 2.40 -11.11
N THR A 41 -13.17 1.97 -10.03
CA THR A 41 -11.89 2.53 -9.59
C THR A 41 -10.82 2.37 -10.67
N PHE A 42 -10.67 1.17 -11.24
CA PHE A 42 -9.68 0.94 -12.29
C PHE A 42 -10.06 1.61 -13.62
N ALA A 43 -11.35 1.81 -13.89
CA ALA A 43 -11.79 2.61 -15.04
C ALA A 43 -11.44 4.10 -14.86
N LYS A 44 -11.60 4.63 -13.63
CA LYS A 44 -11.27 6.02 -13.30
C LYS A 44 -9.76 6.27 -13.28
N TYR A 45 -8.98 5.27 -12.88
CA TYR A 45 -7.52 5.36 -12.73
C TYR A 45 -6.83 4.23 -13.51
N PRO A 46 -6.72 4.36 -14.85
CA PRO A 46 -6.22 3.28 -15.70
C PRO A 46 -4.75 2.93 -15.43
N ASP A 47 -3.97 3.86 -14.88
CA ASP A 47 -2.51 3.74 -14.72
C ASP A 47 -2.05 3.14 -13.38
N ILE A 48 -2.98 2.64 -12.53
CA ILE A 48 -2.69 2.08 -11.19
C ILE A 48 -1.69 0.89 -11.21
N GLY A 49 -1.51 0.24 -12.36
CA GLY A 49 -0.61 -0.90 -12.52
C GLY A 49 -1.14 -2.17 -11.83
N PRO A 50 -0.29 -3.21 -11.69
CA PRO A 50 -0.69 -4.53 -11.17
C PRO A 50 -0.73 -4.54 -9.63
N LEU A 51 -1.60 -3.71 -9.04
CA LEU A 51 -1.80 -3.61 -7.60
C LEU A 51 -3.23 -3.22 -7.27
N LEU A 52 -3.68 -3.49 -6.04
CA LEU A 52 -4.95 -2.99 -5.53
C LEU A 52 -4.74 -1.68 -4.75
N PRO A 53 -5.43 -0.58 -5.11
CA PRO A 53 -5.33 0.69 -4.40
C PRO A 53 -6.13 0.66 -3.09
N ALA A 54 -5.66 1.38 -2.08
CA ALA A 54 -6.42 1.66 -0.87
C ALA A 54 -7.52 2.67 -1.18
N MET A 55 -8.78 2.23 -1.19
CA MET A 55 -9.93 3.08 -1.53
C MET A 55 -11.06 2.89 -0.52
N GLY A 56 -11.45 3.98 0.15
CA GLY A 56 -12.82 4.23 0.58
C GLY A 56 -13.46 3.36 1.68
N TYR A 57 -12.99 2.15 1.96
CA TYR A 57 -13.34 1.17 3.00
C TYR A 57 -14.70 1.24 3.74
N GLY A 58 -15.79 1.65 3.10
CA GLY A 58 -17.13 1.31 3.58
C GLY A 58 -17.35 -0.21 3.54
N ASP A 59 -18.32 -0.74 4.29
CA ASP A 59 -18.56 -2.18 4.40
C ASP A 59 -18.68 -2.89 3.04
N ALA A 60 -19.38 -2.26 2.09
CA ALA A 60 -19.51 -2.77 0.72
C ALA A 60 -18.17 -2.81 -0.02
N GLN A 61 -17.35 -1.75 0.09
CA GLN A 61 -16.04 -1.69 -0.56
C GLN A 61 -15.06 -2.70 0.07
N MET A 62 -15.19 -2.97 1.37
CA MET A 62 -14.41 -4.01 2.05
C MET A 62 -14.80 -5.41 1.58
N ALA A 63 -16.08 -5.66 1.36
CA ALA A 63 -16.57 -6.91 0.78
C ALA A 63 -16.07 -7.10 -0.66
N ASP A 64 -16.14 -6.06 -1.49
CA ASP A 64 -15.61 -6.06 -2.86
C ASP A 64 -14.10 -6.33 -2.91
N LEU A 65 -13.34 -5.66 -2.03
CA LEU A 65 -11.90 -5.84 -1.91
C LEU A 65 -11.57 -7.29 -1.54
N LYS A 66 -12.25 -7.84 -0.53
CA LYS A 66 -12.08 -9.24 -0.13
C LYS A 66 -12.39 -10.17 -1.29
N ALA A 67 -13.56 -10.03 -1.93
CA ALA A 67 -13.99 -10.89 -3.02
C ALA A 67 -13.01 -10.85 -4.21
N THR A 68 -12.46 -9.67 -4.51
CA THR A 68 -11.42 -9.49 -5.53
C THR A 68 -10.14 -10.23 -5.14
N ILE A 69 -9.61 -10.00 -3.93
CA ILE A 69 -8.38 -10.67 -3.46
C ILE A 69 -8.54 -12.20 -3.46
N GLU A 70 -9.68 -12.72 -3.02
CA GLU A 70 -9.97 -14.16 -3.00
C GLU A 70 -10.09 -14.76 -4.41
N ALA A 71 -10.51 -13.97 -5.41
CA ALA A 71 -10.60 -14.43 -6.79
C ALA A 71 -9.26 -14.39 -7.56
N VAL A 72 -8.36 -13.46 -7.23
CA VAL A 72 -7.06 -13.29 -7.91
C VAL A 72 -6.18 -14.52 -7.76
N ASP A 73 -5.72 -15.11 -8.84
CA ASP A 73 -4.81 -16.25 -8.77
C ASP A 73 -3.40 -15.80 -8.32
N CYS A 74 -3.09 -15.94 -7.04
CA CYS A 74 -1.81 -15.53 -6.44
C CYS A 74 -1.44 -16.34 -5.21
N ASP A 75 -0.14 -16.48 -4.96
CA ASP A 75 0.39 -17.26 -3.84
C ASP A 75 0.42 -16.48 -2.51
N LEU A 76 0.55 -15.16 -2.57
CA LEU A 76 0.76 -14.29 -1.41
C LEU A 76 0.17 -12.89 -1.64
N VAL A 77 -0.49 -12.36 -0.62
CA VAL A 77 -1.00 -10.98 -0.60
C VAL A 77 -0.06 -10.09 0.22
N VAL A 78 0.53 -9.09 -0.43
CA VAL A 78 1.38 -8.09 0.23
C VAL A 78 0.57 -6.84 0.59
N ILE A 79 0.40 -6.59 1.88
CA ILE A 79 -0.38 -5.48 2.42
C ILE A 79 0.56 -4.31 2.73
N GLY A 80 0.67 -3.36 1.78
CA GLY A 80 1.44 -2.12 1.93
C GLY A 80 0.58 -0.90 2.31
N THR A 81 -0.38 -1.08 3.22
CA THR A 81 -1.20 0.02 3.76
C THR A 81 -0.72 0.44 5.15
N PRO A 82 -0.80 1.74 5.52
CA PRO A 82 -0.50 2.17 6.88
C PRO A 82 -1.40 1.50 7.91
N ILE A 83 -2.68 1.28 7.58
CA ILE A 83 -3.60 0.50 8.41
C ILE A 83 -3.30 -0.99 8.31
N ASP A 84 -3.60 -1.71 9.40
CA ASP A 84 -3.57 -3.16 9.41
C ASP A 84 -4.87 -3.74 8.82
N LEU A 85 -4.85 -4.00 7.51
CA LEU A 85 -6.03 -4.50 6.78
C LEU A 85 -6.53 -5.85 7.32
N THR A 86 -5.66 -6.66 7.94
CA THR A 86 -6.00 -7.99 8.47
C THR A 86 -6.98 -7.93 9.65
N ARG A 87 -7.16 -6.75 10.25
CA ARG A 87 -8.16 -6.49 11.29
C ARG A 87 -9.57 -6.40 10.74
N TYR A 88 -9.72 -6.01 9.49
CA TYR A 88 -11.00 -5.73 8.86
C TYR A 88 -11.35 -6.76 7.78
N VAL A 89 -10.35 -7.30 7.09
CA VAL A 89 -10.53 -8.33 6.06
C VAL A 89 -9.83 -9.60 6.48
N LYS A 90 -10.61 -10.67 6.69
CA LYS A 90 -10.09 -12.03 6.86
C LYS A 90 -9.92 -12.67 5.49
N LEU A 91 -8.67 -12.86 5.09
CA LEU A 91 -8.26 -13.52 3.85
C LEU A 91 -7.95 -14.99 4.12
N SER A 92 -8.35 -15.86 3.21
CA SER A 92 -8.00 -17.28 3.20
C SER A 92 -6.57 -17.50 2.71
N LYS A 93 -6.09 -16.60 1.86
CA LYS A 93 -4.75 -16.64 1.27
C LYS A 93 -3.69 -16.15 2.24
N PRO A 94 -2.45 -16.66 2.15
CA PRO A 94 -1.32 -16.11 2.88
C PRO A 94 -1.21 -14.60 2.66
N SER A 95 -1.00 -13.84 3.73
CA SER A 95 -0.80 -12.40 3.65
C SER A 95 0.31 -11.94 4.56
N VAL A 96 1.06 -10.93 4.11
CA VAL A 96 2.15 -10.31 4.85
C VAL A 96 1.98 -8.80 4.82
N ARG A 97 2.18 -8.16 5.96
CA ARG A 97 2.16 -6.69 6.06
C ARG A 97 3.56 -6.14 5.90
N VAL A 98 3.68 -5.10 5.09
CA VAL A 98 4.92 -4.37 4.86
C VAL A 98 4.73 -2.94 5.34
N SER A 99 5.67 -2.46 6.15
CA SER A 99 5.80 -1.07 6.54
C SER A 99 7.06 -0.48 5.92
N TYR A 100 7.02 0.82 5.64
CA TYR A 100 8.19 1.61 5.30
C TYR A 100 8.23 2.81 6.23
N ASP A 101 9.42 3.33 6.47
CA ASP A 101 9.64 4.54 7.24
C ASP A 101 10.56 5.48 6.46
N LEU A 102 10.44 6.78 6.74
CA LEU A 102 11.30 7.78 6.16
C LEU A 102 12.70 7.63 6.73
N GLN A 103 13.70 7.52 5.85
CA GLN A 103 15.10 7.58 6.24
C GLN A 103 15.75 8.84 5.68
N CYS A 104 16.17 9.75 6.58
CA CYS A 104 16.98 10.90 6.20
C CYS A 104 18.41 10.44 5.87
N LEU A 105 18.82 10.57 4.61
CA LEU A 105 20.18 10.23 4.17
C LEU A 105 21.17 11.39 4.32
N GLY A 106 20.67 12.63 4.38
CA GLY A 106 21.47 13.85 4.51
C GLY A 106 21.66 14.31 5.95
N GLN A 107 22.64 15.19 6.15
CA GLN A 107 22.92 15.88 7.40
C GLN A 107 22.81 17.40 7.19
N PRO A 108 22.33 18.16 8.19
CA PRO A 108 21.73 17.67 9.43
C PRO A 108 20.35 17.01 9.16
N THR A 109 20.01 16.02 9.98
CA THR A 109 18.68 15.44 10.03
C THR A 109 17.70 16.42 10.66
N LEU A 110 16.39 16.21 10.44
CA LEU A 110 15.36 16.99 11.13
C LEU A 110 15.49 16.87 12.66
N ALA A 111 15.83 15.67 13.16
CA ALA A 111 16.08 15.47 14.58
C ALA A 111 17.20 16.36 15.09
N GLN A 112 18.35 16.39 14.41
CA GLN A 112 19.46 17.27 14.77
C GLN A 112 19.10 18.75 14.67
N ALA A 113 18.36 19.17 13.64
CA ALA A 113 17.91 20.55 13.53
C ALA A 113 16.97 20.95 14.68
N ILE A 114 16.15 20.02 15.15
CA ILE A 114 15.30 20.22 16.34
C ILE A 114 16.17 20.28 17.59
N ASP A 115 17.11 19.35 17.78
CA ASP A 115 18.02 19.32 18.94
C ASP A 115 18.84 20.60 19.05
N ASP A 116 19.40 21.08 17.93
CA ASP A 116 20.16 22.33 17.85
C ASP A 116 19.28 23.53 18.24
N PHE A 117 18.05 23.58 17.73
CA PHE A 117 17.09 24.65 18.07
C PHE A 117 16.71 24.63 19.56
N LEU A 118 16.48 23.44 20.14
CA LEU A 118 16.15 23.30 21.56
C LEU A 118 17.32 23.76 22.43
N ALA A 119 18.54 23.37 22.07
CA ALA A 119 19.76 23.79 22.74
C ALA A 119 19.96 25.32 22.70
N GLU A 120 19.71 25.96 21.56
CA GLU A 120 19.73 27.43 21.43
C GLU A 120 18.69 28.13 22.30
N LYS A 121 17.55 27.47 22.57
CA LYS A 121 16.49 28.00 23.45
C LYS A 121 16.66 27.61 24.92
N GLY A 122 17.70 26.86 25.27
CA GLY A 122 17.98 26.43 26.63
C GLY A 122 16.91 25.49 27.21
N MET A 123 16.24 24.71 26.36
CA MET A 123 15.25 23.71 26.75
C MET A 123 15.84 22.31 26.79
#